data_AF-A0A1H0BL48-F1
#
_entry.id   AF-A0A1H0BL48-F1
#
_cell.length_a   1.000
_cell.length_b   1.000
_cell.length_c   1.000
_cell.angle_alpha   90.00
_cell.angle_beta   90.00
_cell.angle_gamma   90.00
#
_symmetry.space_group_name_H-M   'P 1'
#
loop_
_entity.id
_entity.type
_entity.pdbx_description
1 polymer ?
#
loop_
_entity_poly.entity_id
_entity_poly.type
_entity_poly.pdbx_seq_one_letter_code
_entity_poly.pdbx_strand_id
1 'polypeptide(L)'
;MTRVVLVPGALALLPSYGGLEDPVADLRAACLDAVRWLGADPRVVAGAQGATVATYLATEVSRLPSRLASSHLRTSASLAPQPSSDGVLFVANGSAKRTEKAPGHLDDRAMAFDDALRAALLAGDLGDLDEELARELWADVDSLVRLGQEIDVDPASVQVDYDDDPYGVQYWVMRMEGRWR
;
A
#
# COMPACT_ATOMS: atom_id res chain seq x y z
N MET A 1 -17.99 6.29 3.91
CA MET A 1 -16.96 5.35 3.41
C MET A 1 -15.62 5.96 3.66
N THR A 2 -14.69 5.20 4.23
CA THR A 2 -13.29 5.61 4.34
C THR A 2 -12.51 5.08 3.14
N ARG A 3 -11.54 5.87 2.69
CA ARG A 3 -10.57 5.44 1.68
C ARG A 3 -9.49 4.62 2.35
N VAL A 4 -9.11 3.53 1.72
CA VAL A 4 -8.08 2.61 2.20
C VAL A 4 -7.06 2.45 1.09
N VAL A 5 -5.79 2.59 1.44
CA VAL A 5 -4.67 2.30 0.55
C VAL A 5 -3.79 1.25 1.22
N LEU A 6 -3.39 0.25 0.43
CA LEU A 6 -2.32 -0.68 0.75
C LEU A 6 -1.11 -0.33 -0.12
N VAL A 7 0.07 -0.19 0.50
CA VAL A 7 1.36 -0.03 -0.19
C VAL A 7 2.40 -0.98 0.41
N PRO A 8 3.46 -1.34 -0.33
CA PRO A 8 4.52 -2.16 0.22
C PRO A 8 5.43 -1.38 1.17
N GLY A 9 5.99 -2.09 2.16
CA GLY A 9 7.08 -1.62 3.02
C GLY A 9 8.46 -1.64 2.35
N ALA A 10 8.50 -1.65 1.02
CA ALA A 10 9.71 -1.89 0.24
C ALA A 10 10.75 -0.78 0.41
N LEU A 11 11.94 -1.12 0.94
CA LEU A 11 13.04 -0.17 1.11
C LEU A 11 13.53 0.45 -0.22
N ALA A 12 13.32 -0.23 -1.36
CA ALA A 12 13.64 0.29 -2.69
C ALA A 12 12.86 1.59 -3.03
N LEU A 13 11.76 1.86 -2.32
CA LEU A 13 11.06 3.14 -2.41
C LEU A 13 11.85 4.28 -1.76
N LEU A 14 12.82 4.02 -0.89
CA LEU A 14 13.57 5.10 -0.24
C LEU A 14 14.69 5.63 -1.14
N PRO A 15 15.00 6.94 -1.09
CA PRO A 15 16.01 7.56 -1.94
C PRO A 15 17.41 6.97 -1.76
N SER A 16 17.70 6.37 -0.60
CA SER A 16 18.98 5.69 -0.32
C SER A 16 19.26 4.50 -1.23
N TYR A 17 18.24 3.98 -1.92
CA TYR A 17 18.34 2.89 -2.88
C TYR A 17 18.22 3.37 -4.33
N GLY A 18 18.15 4.70 -4.54
CA GLY A 18 18.12 5.31 -5.87
C GLY A 18 19.48 5.20 -6.57
N GLY A 19 19.50 4.56 -7.74
CA GLY A 19 20.62 4.53 -8.67
C GLY A 19 20.46 5.51 -9.83
N LEU A 20 21.28 5.36 -10.87
CA LEU A 20 21.11 6.08 -12.15
C LEU A 20 19.78 5.73 -12.83
N GLU A 21 19.30 4.50 -12.61
CA GLU A 21 18.01 4.00 -13.02
C GLU A 21 17.20 3.68 -11.75
N ASP A 22 15.91 4.01 -11.75
CA ASP A 22 15.01 3.69 -10.64
C ASP A 22 14.43 2.28 -10.87
N PRO A 23 14.92 1.27 -10.13
CA PRO A 23 14.55 -0.12 -10.40
C PRO A 23 13.11 -0.45 -10.00
N VAL A 24 12.42 0.48 -9.32
CA VAL A 24 11.03 0.34 -8.87
C VAL A 24 10.18 1.53 -9.32
N ALA A 25 10.49 2.12 -10.48
CA ALA A 25 9.80 3.31 -10.99
C ALA A 25 8.27 3.15 -11.06
N ASP A 26 7.79 2.02 -11.60
CA ASP A 26 6.36 1.74 -11.72
C ASP A 26 5.69 1.56 -10.36
N LEU A 27 6.35 0.83 -9.45
CA LEU A 27 5.88 0.67 -8.07
C LEU A 27 5.81 2.01 -7.35
N ARG A 28 6.83 2.85 -7.49
CA ARG A 28 6.90 4.20 -6.90
C ARG A 28 5.78 5.08 -7.43
N ALA A 29 5.56 5.08 -8.74
CA ALA A 29 4.48 5.83 -9.37
C ALA A 29 3.11 5.39 -8.83
N ALA A 30 2.86 4.09 -8.76
CA ALA A 30 1.63 3.53 -8.19
C ALA A 30 1.44 3.95 -6.72
N CYS A 31 2.48 3.84 -5.89
CA CYS A 31 2.43 4.27 -4.48
C CYS A 31 2.08 5.75 -4.33
N LEU A 32 2.72 6.62 -5.11
CA LEU A 32 2.49 8.07 -5.04
C LEU A 32 1.08 8.44 -5.50
N ASP A 33 0.58 7.82 -6.58
CA ASP A 33 -0.79 8.07 -7.05
C ASP A 33 -1.84 7.54 -6.05
N ALA A 34 -1.61 6.38 -5.44
CA ALA A 34 -2.49 5.83 -4.41
C ALA A 34 -2.53 6.69 -3.14
N VAL A 35 -1.37 7.08 -2.61
CA VAL A 35 -1.28 7.96 -1.42
C VAL A 35 -1.86 9.35 -1.72
N ARG A 36 -1.69 9.86 -2.94
CA ARG A 36 -2.34 11.11 -3.36
C ARG A 36 -3.86 10.99 -3.41
N TRP A 37 -4.39 9.86 -3.86
CA TRP A 37 -5.82 9.58 -3.86
C TRP A 37 -6.39 9.46 -2.44
N LEU A 38 -5.60 8.92 -1.50
CA LEU A 38 -5.99 8.76 -0.09
C LEU A 38 -6.38 10.10 0.56
N GLY A 39 -5.61 11.15 0.28
CA GLY A 39 -5.82 12.49 0.81
C GLY A 39 -4.77 12.90 1.84
N ALA A 40 -5.00 14.05 2.49
CA ALA A 40 -4.10 14.58 3.52
C ALA A 40 -4.32 13.88 4.87
N ASP A 41 -3.25 13.83 5.68
CA ASP A 41 -3.25 13.36 7.07
C ASP A 41 -3.87 11.96 7.30
N PRO A 42 -3.50 10.92 6.51
CA PRO A 42 -4.07 9.59 6.69
C PRO A 42 -3.61 8.94 8.01
N ARG A 43 -4.47 8.09 8.57
CA ARG A 43 -4.06 7.16 9.64
C ARG A 43 -3.14 6.09 9.04
N VAL A 44 -1.94 5.93 9.59
CA VAL A 44 -0.99 4.92 9.13
C VAL A 44 -1.05 3.67 10.03
N VAL A 45 -1.13 2.49 9.42
CA VAL A 45 -1.04 1.19 10.08
C VAL A 45 0.12 0.41 9.45
N ALA A 46 1.24 0.33 10.16
CA ALA A 46 2.48 -0.23 9.64
C ALA A 46 3.38 -0.75 10.77
N GLY A 47 4.25 -1.72 10.44
CA GLY A 47 5.42 -2.04 11.25
C GLY A 47 6.50 -0.93 11.19
N ALA A 48 7.60 -1.09 11.94
CA ALA A 48 8.65 -0.07 12.04
C ALA A 48 9.27 0.31 10.68
N GLN A 49 9.55 -0.67 9.82
CA GLN A 49 10.04 -0.42 8.46
C GLN A 49 8.97 0.28 7.60
N GLY A 50 7.75 -0.25 7.60
CA GLY A 50 6.64 0.31 6.83
C GLY A 50 6.32 1.76 7.21
N ALA A 51 6.45 2.14 8.48
CA ALA A 51 6.25 3.52 8.93
C ALA A 51 7.24 4.51 8.30
N THR A 52 8.48 4.07 8.06
CA THR A 52 9.49 4.88 7.36
C THR A 52 9.09 5.11 5.90
N VAL A 53 8.64 4.06 5.21
CA VAL A 53 8.16 4.14 3.82
C VAL A 53 6.90 5.01 3.72
N ALA A 54 5.93 4.84 4.61
CA ALA A 54 4.72 5.67 4.65
C ALA A 54 5.05 7.16 4.83
N THR A 55 5.95 7.48 5.75
CA THR A 55 6.39 8.87 6.00
C THR A 55 7.06 9.47 4.76
N TYR A 56 7.90 8.69 4.08
CA TYR A 56 8.52 9.11 2.83
C TYR A 56 7.47 9.40 1.75
N LEU A 57 6.55 8.46 1.48
CA LEU A 57 5.51 8.63 0.46
C LEU A 57 4.61 9.85 0.73
N ALA A 58 4.17 10.05 1.98
CA ALA A 58 3.36 11.21 2.36
C ALA A 58 4.12 12.54 2.16
N THR A 59 5.42 12.56 2.47
CA THR A 59 6.28 13.72 2.25
C THR A 59 6.42 14.04 0.76
N GLU A 60 6.63 13.02 -0.08
CA GLU A 60 6.77 13.20 -1.52
C GLU A 60 5.47 13.69 -2.16
N VAL A 61 4.32 13.09 -1.81
CA VAL A 61 3.01 13.56 -2.27
C VAL A 61 2.76 15.01 -1.89
N SER A 62 3.15 15.44 -0.69
CA SER A 62 3.01 16.83 -0.23
C SER A 62 3.86 17.83 -1.02
N ARG A 63 4.94 17.36 -1.68
CA ARG A 63 5.81 18.19 -2.53
C ARG A 63 5.30 18.30 -3.97
N LEU A 64 4.43 17.39 -4.41
CA LEU A 64 3.90 17.41 -5.76
C LEU A 64 2.93 18.60 -5.95
N PRO A 65 2.99 19.29 -7.10
CA PRO A 65 2.07 20.38 -7.38
C PRO A 65 0.61 19.89 -7.35
N SER A 66 -0.24 20.63 -6.66
CA SER A 66 -1.68 20.41 -6.64
C SER A 66 -2.26 20.49 -8.06
N ARG A 67 -2.85 19.40 -8.56
CA ARG A 67 -3.55 19.36 -9.86
C ARG A 67 -4.78 20.30 -9.92
N LEU A 68 -5.13 21.00 -8.82
CA LEU A 68 -6.23 21.97 -8.75
C LEU A 68 -5.89 23.32 -9.41
N ALA A 69 -4.66 23.54 -9.89
CA ALA A 69 -4.25 24.81 -10.49
C ALA A 69 -4.60 24.98 -11.99
N SER A 70 -5.44 24.12 -12.56
CA SER A 70 -5.74 24.13 -14.01
C SER A 70 -7.22 24.14 -14.35
N SER A 71 -8.01 24.93 -13.61
CA SER A 71 -9.35 25.31 -14.03
C SER A 71 -9.63 26.75 -13.62
N HIS A 72 -9.40 27.67 -14.57
CA HIS A 72 -10.09 28.94 -14.80
C HIS A 72 -10.40 29.82 -13.57
N LEU A 73 -9.86 31.05 -13.58
CA LEU A 73 -10.29 32.21 -12.77
C LEU A 73 -11.69 32.07 -12.15
N ARG A 74 -11.77 31.87 -10.85
CA ARG A 74 -12.92 32.29 -10.05
C ARG A 74 -12.46 32.93 -8.73
N THR A 75 -12.71 34.23 -8.67
CA THR A 75 -12.77 35.11 -7.52
C THR A 75 -13.36 34.44 -6.28
N SER A 76 -12.71 34.70 -5.13
CA SER A 76 -13.13 34.49 -3.74
C SER A 76 -14.32 33.54 -3.51
N ALA A 77 -14.02 32.30 -3.17
CA ALA A 77 -14.94 31.43 -2.45
C ALA A 77 -14.16 30.71 -1.36
N SER A 78 -14.53 31.00 -0.11
CA SER A 78 -14.28 30.27 1.14
C SER A 78 -13.36 29.05 1.04
N LEU A 79 -12.22 29.12 1.74
CA LEU A 79 -11.51 27.94 2.25
C LEU A 79 -12.41 27.27 3.29
N ALA A 80 -13.50 26.65 2.85
CA ALA A 80 -14.15 25.65 3.66
C ALA A 80 -13.08 24.56 3.90
N PRO A 81 -12.79 24.17 5.16
CA PRO A 81 -11.93 23.03 5.39
C PRO A 81 -12.53 21.86 4.63
N GLN A 82 -11.74 21.28 3.72
CA GLN A 82 -12.07 19.99 3.13
C GLN A 82 -12.31 19.04 4.32
N PRO A 83 -13.34 18.17 4.29
CA PRO A 83 -13.49 17.18 5.35
C PRO A 83 -12.17 16.44 5.46
N SER A 84 -11.60 16.41 6.67
CA SER A 84 -10.48 15.55 7.04
C SER A 84 -10.82 14.15 6.56
N SER A 85 -10.22 13.71 5.47
CA SER A 85 -10.49 12.37 4.97
C SER A 85 -9.85 11.40 5.95
N ASP A 86 -10.66 10.66 6.71
CA ASP A 86 -10.28 9.59 7.65
C ASP A 86 -9.60 8.39 6.95
N GLY A 87 -8.88 8.64 5.86
CA GLY A 87 -8.25 7.63 5.03
C GLY A 87 -7.21 6.86 5.83
N VAL A 88 -7.08 5.57 5.52
CA VAL A 88 -6.14 4.67 6.19
C VAL A 88 -5.11 4.17 5.20
N LEU A 89 -3.84 4.35 5.54
CA LEU A 89 -2.70 3.79 4.81
C LEU A 89 -2.19 2.56 5.56
N PHE A 90 -2.40 1.39 4.97
CA PHE A 90 -1.81 0.13 5.42
C PHE A 90 -0.49 -0.10 4.68
N VAL A 91 0.52 -0.55 5.41
CA VAL A 91 1.81 -0.95 4.83
C VAL A 91 2.07 -2.41 5.13
N ALA A 92 2.15 -3.22 4.09
CA ALA A 92 2.35 -4.66 4.17
C ALA A 92 2.95 -5.20 2.86
N ASN A 93 3.59 -6.36 2.93
CA ASN A 93 4.13 -7.07 1.77
C ASN A 93 3.68 -8.54 1.81
N GLY A 94 3.60 -9.16 0.64
CA GLY A 94 3.54 -10.63 0.56
C GLY A 94 4.89 -11.26 0.86
N SER A 95 5.05 -12.53 0.50
CA SER A 95 6.25 -13.32 0.78
C SER A 95 7.52 -12.72 0.16
N ALA A 96 8.66 -12.93 0.82
CA ALA A 96 9.99 -12.53 0.34
C ALA A 96 10.84 -13.71 -0.15
N LYS A 97 10.17 -14.76 -0.63
CA LYS A 97 10.75 -16.08 -0.94
C LYS A 97 10.33 -16.67 -2.30
N ARG A 98 9.97 -15.81 -3.26
CA ARG A 98 9.39 -16.27 -4.55
C ARG A 98 10.42 -16.72 -5.58
N THR A 99 11.70 -16.39 -5.37
CA THR A 99 12.77 -16.71 -6.32
C THR A 99 14.05 -17.09 -5.58
N GLU A 100 14.97 -17.77 -6.27
CA GLU A 100 16.29 -18.13 -5.74
C GLU A 100 17.10 -16.91 -5.26
N LYS A 101 16.88 -15.76 -5.90
CA LYS A 101 17.56 -14.49 -5.60
C LYS A 101 16.79 -13.64 -4.59
N ALA A 102 15.62 -14.09 -4.14
CA ALA A 102 14.83 -13.37 -3.16
C ALA A 102 15.60 -13.28 -1.82
N PRO A 103 15.35 -12.24 -1.00
CA PRO A 103 16.05 -12.07 0.27
C PRO A 103 15.98 -13.29 1.20
N GLY A 104 14.85 -14.02 1.20
CA GLY A 104 14.67 -15.22 2.00
C GLY A 104 14.97 -16.54 1.29
N HIS A 105 15.52 -16.50 0.06
CA HIS A 105 15.64 -17.62 -0.89
C HIS A 105 14.31 -18.27 -1.28
N LEU A 106 14.33 -19.11 -2.32
CA LEU A 106 13.13 -19.76 -2.83
C LEU A 106 12.51 -20.69 -1.77
N ASP A 107 11.20 -20.53 -1.56
CA ASP A 107 10.35 -21.49 -0.88
C ASP A 107 9.13 -21.75 -1.79
N ASP A 108 8.91 -23.00 -2.18
CA ASP A 108 7.87 -23.37 -3.15
C ASP A 108 6.44 -23.01 -2.68
N ARG A 109 6.26 -22.77 -1.37
CA ARG A 109 4.98 -22.35 -0.79
C ARG A 109 4.66 -20.87 -1.03
N ALA A 110 5.66 -20.06 -1.36
CA ALA A 110 5.57 -18.60 -1.47
C ALA A 110 4.48 -18.15 -2.45
N MET A 111 4.46 -18.72 -3.66
CA MET A 111 3.49 -18.34 -4.69
C MET A 111 2.04 -18.63 -4.26
N ALA A 112 1.78 -19.83 -3.74
CA ALA A 112 0.44 -20.22 -3.31
C ALA A 112 -0.06 -19.39 -2.11
N PHE A 113 0.85 -19.04 -1.19
CA PHE A 113 0.54 -18.15 -0.08
C PHE A 113 0.14 -16.76 -0.59
N ASP A 114 0.91 -16.17 -1.50
CA ASP A 114 0.61 -14.84 -2.05
C ASP A 114 -0.66 -14.82 -2.89
N ASP A 115 -0.93 -15.88 -3.68
CA ASP A 115 -2.16 -16.00 -4.46
C ASP A 115 -3.41 -16.04 -3.55
N ALA A 116 -3.33 -16.76 -2.43
CA ALA A 116 -4.39 -16.80 -1.43
C ALA A 116 -4.59 -15.44 -0.76
N LEU A 117 -3.49 -14.76 -0.38
CA LEU A 117 -3.54 -13.44 0.22
C LEU A 117 -4.12 -12.39 -0.74
N ARG A 118 -3.73 -12.44 -2.01
CA ARG A 118 -4.28 -11.60 -3.07
C ARG A 118 -5.78 -11.83 -3.27
N ALA A 119 -6.22 -13.08 -3.29
CA ALA A 119 -7.65 -13.42 -3.40
C ALA A 119 -8.45 -12.87 -2.21
N ALA A 120 -7.92 -13.00 -0.99
CA ALA A 120 -8.49 -12.46 0.22
C ALA A 120 -8.60 -10.92 0.18
N LEU A 121 -7.55 -10.23 -0.27
CA LEU A 121 -7.55 -8.77 -0.47
C LEU A 121 -8.64 -8.31 -1.46
N LEU A 122 -8.77 -9.02 -2.60
CA LEU A 122 -9.80 -8.71 -3.61
C LEU A 122 -11.22 -8.98 -3.10
N ALA A 123 -11.39 -10.01 -2.25
CA ALA A 123 -12.67 -10.34 -1.65
C ALA A 123 -13.04 -9.43 -0.46
N GLY A 124 -12.08 -8.64 0.05
CA GLY A 124 -12.26 -7.89 1.30
C GLY A 124 -12.36 -8.78 2.54
N ASP A 125 -11.88 -10.02 2.45
CA ASP A 125 -12.02 -11.05 3.48
C ASP A 125 -10.65 -11.65 3.84
N LEU A 126 -10.01 -11.08 4.86
CA LEU A 126 -8.68 -11.44 5.37
C LEU A 126 -8.73 -12.32 6.63
N GLY A 127 -9.89 -12.94 6.92
CA GLY A 127 -10.19 -13.52 8.25
C GLY A 127 -9.27 -14.66 8.72
N ASP A 128 -8.69 -15.43 7.80
CA ASP A 128 -7.95 -16.66 8.11
C ASP A 128 -6.50 -16.63 7.59
N LEU A 129 -5.78 -15.54 7.86
CA LEU A 129 -4.38 -15.42 7.45
C LEU A 129 -3.49 -16.34 8.31
N ASP A 130 -2.74 -17.23 7.66
CA ASP A 130 -1.75 -18.09 8.32
C ASP A 130 -0.50 -17.26 8.69
N GLU A 131 -0.54 -16.63 9.86
CA GLU A 131 0.54 -15.79 10.39
C GLU A 131 1.84 -16.57 10.63
N GLU A 132 1.76 -17.89 10.85
CA GLU A 132 2.93 -18.74 11.01
C GLU A 132 3.63 -18.95 9.68
N LEU A 133 2.88 -19.31 8.64
CA LEU A 133 3.42 -19.43 7.29
C LEU A 133 3.91 -18.07 6.78
N ALA A 134 3.20 -16.97 7.05
CA ALA A 134 3.62 -15.62 6.71
C ALA A 134 5.02 -15.30 7.27
N ARG A 135 5.24 -15.60 8.56
CA ARG A 135 6.54 -15.43 9.22
C ARG A 135 7.62 -16.32 8.62
N GLU A 136 7.32 -17.58 8.31
CA GLU A 136 8.26 -18.48 7.64
C GLU A 136 8.67 -17.97 6.25
N LEU A 137 7.72 -17.36 5.53
CA LEU A 137 7.89 -16.80 4.20
C LEU A 137 8.40 -15.35 4.20
N TRP A 138 8.67 -14.80 5.38
CA TRP A 138 9.13 -13.42 5.58
C TRP A 138 8.17 -12.37 4.99
N ALA A 139 6.87 -12.67 4.99
CA ALA A 139 5.82 -11.72 4.63
C ALA A 139 5.57 -10.74 5.79
N ASP A 140 5.25 -9.49 5.46
CA ASP A 140 4.87 -8.44 6.42
C ASP A 140 3.34 -8.27 6.34
N VAL A 141 2.63 -8.98 7.22
CA VAL A 141 1.16 -9.14 7.16
C VAL A 141 0.43 -8.55 8.37
N ASP A 142 1.15 -8.05 9.37
CA ASP A 142 0.56 -7.56 10.63
C ASP A 142 -0.51 -6.47 10.37
N SER A 143 -0.26 -5.60 9.41
CA SER A 143 -1.21 -4.56 9.03
C SER A 143 -2.41 -5.11 8.26
N LEU A 144 -2.27 -6.23 7.53
CA LEU A 144 -3.37 -6.91 6.85
C LEU A 144 -4.31 -7.61 7.83
N VAL A 145 -3.77 -8.22 8.89
CA VAL A 145 -4.57 -8.76 9.99
C VAL A 145 -5.45 -7.65 10.58
N ARG A 146 -4.87 -6.46 10.82
CA ARG A 146 -5.61 -5.29 11.30
C ARG A 146 -6.62 -4.77 10.28
N LEU A 147 -6.29 -4.77 8.99
CA LEU A 147 -7.23 -4.39 7.93
C LEU A 147 -8.48 -5.28 7.99
N GLY A 148 -8.30 -6.61 8.05
CA GLY A 148 -9.38 -7.57 8.15
C GLY A 148 -10.19 -7.51 9.45
N GLN A 149 -9.62 -6.96 10.54
CA GLN A 149 -10.28 -6.79 11.83
C GLN A 149 -11.00 -5.45 11.98
N GLU A 150 -10.46 -4.37 11.42
CA GLU A 150 -10.92 -3.01 11.68
C GLU A 150 -11.79 -2.45 10.55
N ILE A 151 -11.65 -2.96 9.32
CA ILE A 151 -12.34 -2.43 8.14
C ILE A 151 -13.19 -3.51 7.46
N ASP A 152 -14.46 -3.20 7.27
CA ASP A 152 -15.36 -3.89 6.35
C ASP A 152 -15.17 -3.29 4.94
N VAL A 153 -14.31 -3.93 4.13
CA VAL A 153 -13.94 -3.49 2.78
C VAL A 153 -15.10 -3.76 1.82
N ASP A 154 -15.40 -2.82 0.91
CA ASP A 154 -16.28 -3.08 -0.22
C ASP A 154 -15.48 -3.76 -1.34
N PRO A 155 -15.68 -5.06 -1.62
CA PRO A 155 -14.92 -5.78 -2.63
C PRO A 155 -15.11 -5.19 -4.04
N ALA A 156 -16.25 -4.56 -4.33
CA ALA A 156 -16.47 -3.93 -5.63
C ALA A 156 -15.65 -2.64 -5.83
N SER A 157 -15.08 -2.09 -4.76
CA SER A 157 -14.23 -0.89 -4.79
C SER A 157 -12.74 -1.20 -4.94
N VAL A 158 -12.33 -2.47 -4.77
CA VAL A 158 -10.93 -2.85 -4.76
C VAL A 158 -10.32 -2.68 -6.15
N GLN A 159 -9.31 -1.82 -6.24
CA GLN A 159 -8.50 -1.58 -7.41
C GLN A 159 -7.05 -1.95 -7.11
N VAL A 160 -6.47 -2.78 -7.98
CA VAL A 160 -5.04 -3.14 -7.95
C VAL A 160 -4.29 -2.22 -8.90
N ASP A 161 -3.43 -1.35 -8.36
CA ASP A 161 -2.61 -0.42 -9.13
C ASP A 161 -1.20 -0.97 -9.39
N TYR A 162 -0.73 -1.92 -8.58
CA TYR A 162 0.54 -2.65 -8.77
C TYR A 162 0.45 -4.04 -8.15
N ASP A 163 1.05 -5.03 -8.80
CA ASP A 163 1.03 -6.44 -8.42
C ASP A 163 2.18 -7.17 -9.15
N ASP A 164 3.35 -7.20 -8.52
CA ASP A 164 4.57 -7.77 -9.09
C ASP A 164 5.60 -8.07 -7.99
N ASP A 165 6.66 -8.82 -8.35
CA ASP A 165 7.70 -9.28 -7.43
C ASP A 165 9.13 -9.04 -7.94
N PRO A 166 9.53 -7.78 -8.24
CA PRO A 166 10.80 -7.47 -8.92
C PRO A 166 12.06 -7.94 -8.18
N TYR A 167 11.97 -8.19 -6.87
CA TYR A 167 13.05 -8.73 -6.04
C TYR A 167 12.75 -10.11 -5.46
N GLY A 168 11.77 -10.83 -6.02
CA GLY A 168 11.22 -12.06 -5.43
C GLY A 168 10.47 -11.80 -4.12
N VAL A 169 10.05 -10.55 -3.89
CA VAL A 169 9.16 -10.13 -2.81
C VAL A 169 7.87 -9.62 -3.43
N GLN A 170 6.74 -10.19 -3.04
CA GLN A 170 5.45 -9.77 -3.58
C GLN A 170 5.05 -8.39 -3.04
N TYR A 171 4.84 -7.45 -3.96
CA TYR A 171 4.41 -6.10 -3.66
C TYR A 171 3.04 -5.83 -4.27
N TRP A 172 2.17 -5.19 -3.48
CA TRP A 172 0.88 -4.71 -3.94
C TRP A 172 0.71 -3.23 -3.66
N VAL A 173 0.15 -2.51 -4.62
CA VAL A 173 -0.47 -1.21 -4.39
C VAL A 173 -1.95 -1.37 -4.69
N MET A 174 -2.79 -1.13 -3.69
CA MET A 174 -4.23 -1.24 -3.85
C MET A 174 -4.96 -0.03 -3.27
N ARG A 175 -6.07 0.34 -3.92
CA ARG A 175 -7.03 1.32 -3.43
C ARG A 175 -8.37 0.64 -3.22
N MET A 176 -9.05 1.00 -2.15
CA MET A 176 -10.39 0.49 -1.86
C MET A 176 -11.15 1.45 -0.95
N GLU A 177 -12.45 1.26 -0.84
CA GLU A 177 -13.31 1.92 0.13
C GLU A 177 -13.82 0.90 1.16
N GLY A 178 -14.04 1.35 2.39
CA GLY A 178 -14.54 0.50 3.46
C GLY A 178 -15.20 1.25 4.62
N ARG A 179 -15.78 0.52 5.56
CA ARG A 179 -16.34 1.06 6.81
C ARG A 179 -15.56 0.53 8.00
N TRP A 180 -15.32 1.38 9.00
CA TRP A 180 -14.84 0.92 10.29
C TRP A 180 -15.87 -0.04 10.91
N ARG A 181 -15.38 -1.13 11.47
CA ARG A 181 -16.17 -2.07 12.26
C ARG A 181 -16.44 -1.55 13.67
#